data_AF-A0A1W9UYC3-F1
#
_entry.id   AF-A0A1W9UYC3-F1
#
_cell.length_a   1.000
_cell.length_b   1.000
_cell.length_c   1.000
_cell.angle_alpha   90.00
_cell.angle_beta   90.00
_cell.angle_gamma   90.00
#
_symmetry.space_group_name_H-M   'P 1'
#
loop_
_entity.id
_entity.type
_entity.pdbx_description
1 polymer ?
#
loop_
_entity_poly.entity_id
_entity_poly.type
_entity_poly.pdbx_seq_one_letter_code
_entity_poly.pdbx_strand_id
1 'polypeptide(L)'
;MNQRPTQTLDFWQSKYQVTDQAIEALYNKFLESGEPAFVDEVGLFFVQQAIEAEEQAIRAELQQGKIYHIDLSYEVGDQLIFPHLDYLIGTVASIKPGYNPSDGDFSILEVTFDDRNHTTAKFAADFRSHHILSSTYEEEAGDGGASEVQKIYGKYQRVIRSKVTQGLQQNDEFVHCDSQWFLTDLLIDVPVGLLNIVDAAIDINAGPLNVDALIEQLELQKNGKITDAARFSVNHRLENDPRFFNVGTEQHVLWYLDRLKPPQVIAAPHNLVVDDQLSFDPITLPGDLTVFLSEIDDENTPPEFLKSASDKEVTFVLNYPHRRSGTLPVLPAVRQLLPDNNDALLTLQLIDSQSGEKILTWYVDQYNYIYGPGRRRLGSC
;
A
#
# COMPACT_ATOMS: atom_id res chain seq x y z
N MET A 1 1.99 11.62 -29.17
CA MET A 1 1.74 10.81 -27.95
C MET A 1 0.88 11.66 -27.03
N ASN A 2 -0.45 11.50 -27.07
CA ASN A 2 -1.32 12.09 -26.04
C ASN A 2 -1.54 11.00 -24.99
N GLN A 3 -0.94 11.15 -23.81
CA GLN A 3 -1.15 10.23 -22.69
C GLN A 3 -2.58 10.40 -22.16
N ARG A 4 -3.24 9.29 -21.81
CA ARG A 4 -4.58 9.34 -21.21
C ARG A 4 -4.52 10.03 -19.84
N PRO A 5 -5.52 10.83 -19.43
CA PRO A 5 -5.59 11.42 -18.10
C PRO A 5 -5.23 10.46 -16.95
N THR A 6 -5.80 9.25 -16.93
CA THR A 6 -5.54 8.23 -15.89
C THR A 6 -4.08 7.75 -15.83
N GLN A 7 -3.30 7.95 -16.90
CA GLN A 7 -1.88 7.61 -16.97
C GLN A 7 -0.97 8.71 -16.38
N THR A 8 -1.53 9.86 -15.99
CA THR A 8 -0.78 11.03 -15.49
C THR A 8 -0.85 11.16 -13.97
N LEU A 9 0.21 11.70 -13.35
CA LEU A 9 0.25 11.97 -11.91
C LEU A 9 -0.75 13.06 -11.51
N ASP A 10 -0.89 14.12 -12.33
CA ASP A 10 -1.78 15.25 -12.05
C ASP A 10 -3.24 14.81 -11.89
N PHE A 11 -3.66 13.82 -12.68
CA PHE A 11 -4.99 13.23 -12.51
C PHE A 11 -5.18 12.67 -11.09
N TRP A 12 -4.32 11.74 -10.66
CA TRP A 12 -4.45 11.09 -9.34
C TRP A 12 -4.25 12.04 -8.16
N GLN A 13 -3.39 13.05 -8.32
CA GLN A 13 -3.08 14.00 -7.26
C GLN A 13 -4.15 15.08 -7.11
N SER A 14 -4.55 15.69 -8.23
CA SER A 14 -5.34 16.92 -8.25
C SER A 14 -6.79 16.72 -8.65
N LYS A 15 -7.07 15.84 -9.62
CA LYS A 15 -8.38 15.74 -10.28
C LYS A 15 -9.23 14.58 -9.77
N TYR A 16 -8.60 13.46 -9.43
CA TYR A 16 -9.28 12.26 -8.99
C TYR A 16 -9.89 12.47 -7.61
N GLN A 17 -11.17 12.11 -7.52
CA GLN A 17 -11.95 12.05 -6.30
C GLN A 17 -12.69 10.72 -6.30
N VAL A 18 -12.77 10.12 -5.11
CA VAL A 18 -13.57 8.92 -4.91
C VAL A 18 -15.04 9.33 -5.07
N THR A 19 -15.73 8.71 -6.03
CA THR A 19 -17.13 9.01 -6.33
C THR A 19 -18.06 8.09 -5.56
N ASP A 20 -19.28 8.56 -5.27
CA ASP A 20 -20.31 7.75 -4.60
C ASP A 20 -20.62 6.47 -5.39
N GLN A 21 -20.65 6.54 -6.72
CA GLN A 21 -20.83 5.36 -7.57
C GLN A 21 -19.72 4.31 -7.40
N ALA A 22 -18.46 4.75 -7.25
CA ALA A 22 -17.35 3.83 -7.02
C ALA A 22 -17.39 3.23 -5.61
N ILE A 23 -17.88 3.99 -4.63
CA ILE A 23 -18.14 3.50 -3.27
C ILE A 23 -19.24 2.44 -3.27
N GLU A 24 -20.38 2.70 -3.92
CA GLU A 24 -21.47 1.73 -4.06
C GLU A 24 -20.99 0.45 -4.77
N ALA A 25 -20.16 0.59 -5.81
CA ALA A 25 -19.59 -0.56 -6.51
C ALA A 25 -18.66 -1.38 -5.60
N LEU A 26 -17.84 -0.73 -4.76
CA LEU A 26 -17.00 -1.41 -3.77
C LEU A 26 -17.86 -2.09 -2.68
N TYR A 27 -18.91 -1.42 -2.23
CA TYR A 27 -19.86 -1.98 -1.26
C TYR A 27 -20.47 -3.28 -1.79
N ASN A 28 -20.99 -3.26 -3.02
CA ASN A 28 -21.54 -4.45 -3.65
C ASN A 28 -20.50 -5.56 -3.80
N LYS A 29 -19.26 -5.22 -4.17
CA LYS A 29 -18.15 -6.19 -4.24
C LYS A 29 -17.92 -6.89 -2.91
N PHE A 30 -17.89 -6.16 -1.79
CA PHE A 30 -17.73 -6.75 -0.46
C PHE A 30 -18.94 -7.58 -0.03
N LEU A 31 -20.15 -7.13 -0.39
CA LEU A 31 -21.38 -7.88 -0.12
C LEU A 31 -21.42 -9.21 -0.88
N GLU A 32 -20.93 -9.23 -2.11
CA GLU A 32 -20.83 -10.43 -2.94
C GLU A 32 -19.72 -11.39 -2.47
N SER A 33 -18.52 -10.87 -2.15
CA SER A 33 -17.41 -11.70 -1.69
C SER A 33 -17.61 -12.19 -0.26
N GLY A 34 -18.18 -11.35 0.62
CA GLY A 34 -18.23 -11.58 2.05
C GLY A 34 -16.84 -11.56 2.72
N GLU A 35 -15.84 -11.00 2.06
CA GLU A 35 -14.43 -11.05 2.47
C GLU A 35 -13.81 -9.64 2.55
N PRO A 36 -12.99 -9.36 3.59
CA PRO A 36 -12.21 -8.13 3.68
C PRO A 36 -11.16 -8.05 2.56
N ALA A 37 -10.74 -6.85 2.20
CA ALA A 37 -9.70 -6.65 1.19
C ALA A 37 -8.60 -5.72 1.69
N PHE A 38 -7.37 -5.95 1.23
CA PHE A 38 -6.25 -5.05 1.53
C PHE A 38 -6.42 -3.72 0.79
N VAL A 39 -5.89 -2.64 1.37
CA VAL A 39 -5.92 -1.30 0.78
C VAL A 39 -5.32 -1.27 -0.63
N ASP A 40 -4.39 -2.17 -0.95
CA ASP A 40 -3.87 -2.33 -2.31
C ASP A 40 -4.88 -2.89 -3.30
N GLU A 41 -5.64 -3.90 -2.89
CA GLU A 41 -6.68 -4.51 -3.72
C GLU A 41 -7.84 -3.54 -3.94
N VAL A 42 -8.17 -2.78 -2.90
CA VAL A 42 -9.15 -1.69 -2.98
C VAL A 42 -8.62 -0.57 -3.89
N GLY A 43 -7.34 -0.20 -3.76
CA GLY A 43 -6.70 0.76 -4.64
C GLY A 43 -6.71 0.34 -6.11
N LEU A 44 -6.40 -0.92 -6.41
CA LEU A 44 -6.50 -1.50 -7.76
C LEU A 44 -7.94 -1.45 -8.29
N PHE A 45 -8.93 -1.73 -7.43
CA PHE A 45 -10.35 -1.62 -7.80
C PHE A 45 -10.73 -0.19 -8.21
N PHE A 46 -10.30 0.82 -7.46
CA PHE A 46 -10.56 2.22 -7.81
C PHE A 46 -9.83 2.67 -9.09
N VAL A 47 -8.63 2.14 -9.34
CA VAL A 47 -7.92 2.36 -10.61
C VAL A 47 -8.71 1.77 -11.77
N GLN A 48 -9.19 0.53 -11.63
CA GLN A 48 -10.03 -0.10 -12.65
C GLN A 48 -11.29 0.73 -12.94
N GLN A 49 -11.99 1.18 -11.89
CA GLN A 49 -13.19 2.01 -12.04
C GLN A 49 -12.90 3.35 -12.72
N ALA A 50 -11.76 3.98 -12.42
CA ALA A 50 -11.36 5.23 -13.07
C ALA A 50 -11.08 5.06 -14.56
N ILE A 51 -10.42 3.96 -14.95
CA ILE A 51 -10.15 3.63 -16.35
C ILE A 51 -11.46 3.33 -17.09
N GLU A 52 -12.35 2.54 -16.50
CA GLU A 52 -13.66 2.25 -17.08
C GLU A 52 -14.51 3.51 -17.26
N ALA A 53 -14.52 4.40 -16.27
CA ALA A 53 -15.21 5.68 -16.36
C ALA A 53 -14.63 6.58 -17.45
N GLU A 54 -13.30 6.61 -17.60
CA GLU A 54 -12.61 7.32 -18.69
C GLU A 54 -13.00 6.73 -20.05
N GLU A 55 -13.00 5.41 -20.20
CA GLU A 55 -13.40 4.75 -21.44
C GLU A 55 -14.88 4.98 -21.77
N GLN A 56 -15.76 4.99 -20.78
CA GLN A 56 -17.18 5.30 -20.97
C GLN A 56 -17.38 6.76 -21.38
N ALA A 57 -16.65 7.70 -20.76
CA ALA A 57 -16.69 9.11 -21.14
C ALA A 57 -16.23 9.31 -22.59
N ILE A 58 -15.11 8.68 -22.98
CA ILE A 58 -14.64 8.67 -24.36
C ILE A 58 -15.72 8.08 -25.27
N ARG A 59 -16.25 6.88 -24.98
CA ARG A 59 -17.30 6.24 -25.80
C ARG A 59 -18.56 7.10 -25.93
N ALA A 60 -18.97 7.80 -24.88
CA ALA A 60 -20.11 8.70 -24.91
C ALA A 60 -19.86 9.92 -25.81
N GLU A 61 -18.66 10.51 -25.75
CA GLU A 61 -18.24 11.55 -26.70
C GLU A 61 -18.21 11.00 -28.13
N LEU A 62 -17.70 9.78 -28.34
CA LEU A 62 -17.68 9.11 -29.65
C LEU A 62 -19.07 8.82 -30.22
N GLN A 63 -20.10 8.71 -29.39
CA GLN A 63 -21.48 8.58 -29.89
C GLN A 63 -22.06 9.91 -30.38
N GLN A 64 -21.45 11.05 -30.04
CA GLN A 64 -21.86 12.38 -30.50
C GLN A 64 -21.24 12.76 -31.86
N GLY A 65 -20.23 12.05 -32.36
CA GLY A 65 -19.60 12.35 -33.66
C GLY A 65 -18.63 11.26 -34.15
N LYS A 66 -18.33 11.23 -35.45
CA LYS A 66 -17.40 10.24 -36.04
C LYS A 66 -15.95 10.63 -35.72
N ILE A 67 -15.08 9.71 -35.31
CA ILE A 67 -13.64 10.02 -35.16
C ILE A 67 -13.06 10.35 -36.53
N TYR A 68 -12.33 11.46 -36.61
CA TYR A 68 -11.54 11.78 -37.79
C TYR A 68 -10.31 10.85 -37.90
N HIS A 69 -10.25 10.12 -39.00
CA HIS A 69 -9.13 9.33 -39.48
C HIS A 69 -8.86 9.72 -40.93
N ILE A 70 -7.58 9.87 -41.25
CA ILE A 70 -7.14 10.34 -42.56
C ILE A 70 -7.49 9.35 -43.70
N ASP A 71 -7.67 8.08 -43.36
CA ASP A 71 -7.95 6.98 -44.31
C ASP A 71 -9.45 6.82 -44.65
N LEU A 72 -10.33 7.47 -43.88
CA LEU A 72 -11.77 7.35 -44.03
C LEU A 72 -12.34 8.45 -44.93
N SER A 73 -13.51 8.16 -45.51
CA SER A 73 -14.32 9.12 -46.26
C SER A 73 -15.38 9.75 -45.35
N TYR A 74 -15.75 10.99 -45.66
CA TYR A 74 -16.71 11.78 -44.88
C TYR A 74 -17.67 12.53 -45.80
N GLU A 75 -18.81 12.96 -45.25
CA GLU A 75 -19.81 13.75 -45.96
C GLU A 75 -19.91 15.18 -45.40
N VAL A 76 -20.35 16.12 -46.23
CA VAL A 76 -20.63 17.49 -45.79
C VAL A 76 -21.78 17.45 -44.78
N GLY A 77 -21.55 18.02 -43.59
CA GLY A 77 -22.48 17.97 -42.46
C GLY A 77 -22.14 16.92 -41.40
N ASP A 78 -21.15 16.04 -41.63
CA ASP A 78 -20.67 15.14 -40.58
C ASP A 78 -20.04 15.91 -39.42
N GLN A 79 -20.39 15.54 -38.18
CA GLN A 79 -19.67 15.97 -36.98
C GLN A 79 -18.49 15.03 -36.73
N LEU A 80 -17.29 15.59 -36.75
CA LEU A 80 -16.03 14.89 -36.59
C LEU A 80 -15.35 15.26 -35.28
N ILE A 81 -14.84 14.24 -34.59
CA ILE A 81 -14.06 14.38 -33.36
C ILE A 81 -12.59 14.22 -33.72
N PHE A 82 -11.74 15.15 -33.28
CA PHE A 82 -10.30 15.15 -33.58
C PHE A 82 -9.47 14.81 -32.33
N PRO A 83 -9.07 13.54 -32.11
CA PRO A 83 -8.31 13.13 -30.92
C PRO A 83 -6.96 13.84 -30.77
N HIS A 84 -6.34 14.21 -31.90
CA HIS A 84 -5.06 14.93 -31.95
C HIS A 84 -5.19 16.43 -31.62
N LEU A 85 -6.42 16.94 -31.49
CA LEU A 85 -6.74 18.32 -31.15
C LEU A 85 -7.56 18.36 -29.86
N ASP A 86 -7.20 17.56 -28.86
CA ASP A 86 -7.87 17.50 -27.55
C ASP A 86 -9.38 17.23 -27.68
N TYR A 87 -9.76 16.27 -28.54
CA TYR A 87 -11.14 15.86 -28.79
C TYR A 87 -12.07 16.99 -29.30
N LEU A 88 -11.51 18.01 -29.96
CA LEU A 88 -12.32 19.06 -30.58
C LEU A 88 -13.34 18.48 -31.56
N ILE A 89 -14.58 18.96 -31.45
CA ILE A 89 -15.68 18.61 -32.34
C ILE A 89 -15.78 19.68 -33.44
N GLY A 90 -15.76 19.25 -34.69
CA GLY A 90 -15.91 20.13 -35.85
C GLY A 90 -16.88 19.55 -36.87
N THR A 91 -17.58 20.42 -37.59
CA THR A 91 -18.53 20.01 -38.64
C THR A 91 -17.88 20.18 -40.02
N VAL A 92 -18.00 19.17 -40.88
CA VAL A 92 -17.49 19.23 -42.26
C VAL A 92 -18.30 20.25 -43.07
N ALA A 93 -17.68 21.37 -43.43
CA ALA A 93 -18.30 22.46 -44.19
C ALA A 93 -18.19 22.26 -45.71
N SER A 94 -17.07 21.72 -46.20
CA SER A 94 -16.93 21.36 -47.62
C SER A 94 -15.86 20.30 -47.84
N ILE A 95 -15.92 19.61 -48.98
CA ILE A 95 -14.96 18.58 -49.40
C ILE A 95 -14.45 18.95 -50.80
N LYS A 96 -13.13 18.95 -50.99
CA LYS A 96 -12.47 19.28 -52.26
C LYS A 96 -11.49 18.19 -52.65
N PRO A 97 -11.34 17.85 -53.95
CA PRO A 97 -10.32 16.90 -54.37
C PRO A 97 -8.91 17.49 -54.18
N GLY A 98 -8.01 16.69 -53.60
CA GLY A 98 -6.59 16.94 -53.43
C GLY A 98 -5.77 15.94 -54.23
N TYR A 99 -4.61 16.36 -54.70
CA TYR A 99 -3.68 15.50 -55.45
C TYR A 99 -2.25 15.73 -54.97
N ASN A 100 -1.56 14.65 -54.63
CA ASN A 100 -0.13 14.67 -54.36
C ASN A 100 0.57 13.68 -55.32
N PRO A 101 1.57 14.13 -56.12
CA PRO A 101 2.31 13.28 -57.04
C PRO A 101 2.95 12.03 -56.41
N SER A 102 3.23 12.05 -55.10
CA SER A 102 3.83 10.92 -54.38
C SER A 102 2.81 9.99 -53.72
N ASP A 103 1.62 10.49 -53.38
CA ASP A 103 0.64 9.79 -52.52
C ASP A 103 -0.71 9.51 -53.21
N GLY A 104 -0.93 10.08 -54.40
CA GLY A 104 -2.14 9.89 -55.20
C GLY A 104 -3.25 10.90 -54.90
N ASP A 105 -4.48 10.54 -55.30
CA ASP A 105 -5.69 11.32 -55.06
C ASP A 105 -6.15 11.15 -53.60
N PHE A 106 -6.55 12.26 -52.96
CA PHE A 106 -7.14 12.28 -51.62
C PHE A 106 -8.19 13.39 -51.52
N SER A 107 -8.98 13.39 -50.46
CA SER A 107 -10.00 14.42 -50.19
C SER A 107 -9.47 15.46 -49.20
N ILE A 108 -9.76 16.73 -49.41
CA ILE A 108 -9.48 17.82 -48.45
C ILE A 108 -10.80 18.24 -47.82
N LEU A 109 -10.97 17.93 -46.53
CA LEU A 109 -12.07 18.38 -45.69
C LEU A 109 -11.79 19.80 -45.20
N GLU A 110 -12.76 20.69 -45.32
CA GLU A 110 -12.77 21.99 -44.65
C GLU A 110 -13.74 21.90 -43.47
N VAL A 111 -13.22 21.95 -42.25
CA VAL A 111 -13.96 21.66 -41.02
C VAL A 111 -14.06 22.94 -40.19
N THR A 112 -15.27 23.25 -39.72
CA THR A 112 -15.55 24.42 -38.88
C THR A 112 -15.68 23.97 -37.43
N PHE A 113 -14.96 24.64 -36.52
CA PHE A 113 -15.01 24.36 -35.09
C PHE A 113 -15.86 25.42 -34.37
N ASP A 114 -16.94 24.97 -33.73
CA ASP A 114 -17.85 25.86 -33.00
C ASP A 114 -17.16 26.49 -31.78
N ASP A 115 -16.30 25.72 -31.10
CA ASP A 115 -15.64 26.11 -29.85
C ASP A 115 -14.44 27.06 -30.03
N ARG A 116 -14.00 27.27 -31.28
CA ARG A 116 -12.89 28.20 -31.62
C ARG A 116 -13.34 29.32 -32.53
N ASN A 117 -14.42 30.01 -32.17
CA ASN A 117 -14.85 31.24 -32.85
C ASN A 117 -15.07 31.06 -34.38
N HIS A 118 -15.64 29.90 -34.77
CA HIS A 118 -15.86 29.51 -36.18
C HIS A 118 -14.58 29.46 -37.02
N THR A 119 -13.44 29.10 -36.41
CA THR A 119 -12.21 28.90 -37.16
C THR A 119 -12.36 27.69 -38.08
N THR A 120 -12.03 27.85 -39.36
CA THR A 120 -11.98 26.77 -40.33
C THR A 120 -10.56 26.22 -40.44
N ALA A 121 -10.42 24.89 -40.42
CA ALA A 121 -9.15 24.23 -40.71
C ALA A 121 -9.33 23.15 -41.78
N LYS A 122 -8.23 22.84 -42.48
CA LYS A 122 -8.21 21.88 -43.57
C LYS A 122 -7.57 20.57 -43.11
N PHE A 123 -8.24 19.47 -43.39
CA PHE A 123 -7.83 18.11 -43.04
C PHE A 123 -7.86 17.23 -44.29
N ALA A 124 -7.09 16.15 -44.30
CA ALA A 124 -7.05 15.20 -45.42
C ALA A 124 -7.94 13.99 -45.10
N ALA A 125 -8.58 13.42 -46.10
CA ALA A 125 -9.44 12.25 -46.01
C ALA A 125 -9.20 11.37 -47.24
N ASP A 126 -9.66 10.12 -47.24
CA ASP A 126 -9.40 9.15 -48.32
C ASP A 126 -7.89 8.94 -48.61
N PHE A 127 -7.02 9.20 -47.64
CA PHE A 127 -5.57 9.11 -47.84
C PHE A 127 -5.12 7.65 -47.71
N ARG A 128 -4.60 7.07 -48.80
CA ARG A 128 -4.29 5.63 -48.87
C ARG A 128 -2.84 5.27 -48.59
N SER A 129 -1.94 6.26 -48.45
CA SER A 129 -0.54 6.03 -48.12
C SER A 129 -0.30 6.11 -46.61
N HIS A 130 0.73 5.40 -46.15
CA HIS A 130 1.01 5.23 -44.72
C HIS A 130 1.25 6.58 -44.02
N HIS A 131 0.34 6.99 -43.14
CA HIS A 131 0.39 8.27 -42.43
C HIS A 131 0.40 8.07 -40.91
N ILE A 132 1.06 8.96 -40.16
CA ILE A 132 1.14 8.89 -38.68
C ILE A 132 -0.24 8.99 -38.01
N LEU A 133 -1.25 9.50 -38.73
CA LEU A 133 -2.65 9.60 -38.30
C LEU A 133 -3.52 8.41 -38.76
N SER A 134 -2.94 7.44 -39.48
CA SER A 134 -3.60 6.21 -39.94
C SER A 134 -3.49 5.07 -38.92
N SER A 135 -2.53 5.15 -37.98
CA SER A 135 -2.36 4.10 -36.98
C SER A 135 -3.53 4.09 -36.01
N THR A 136 -4.45 3.16 -36.24
CA THR A 136 -5.39 2.65 -35.24
C THR A 136 -4.62 2.39 -33.96
N TYR A 137 -5.23 2.69 -32.82
CA TYR A 137 -4.82 2.11 -31.54
C TYR A 137 -4.98 0.59 -31.68
N GLU A 138 -3.98 -0.08 -32.24
CA GLU A 138 -3.84 -1.51 -32.11
C GLU A 138 -3.64 -1.76 -30.62
N GLU A 139 -4.67 -2.36 -30.01
CA GLU A 139 -4.53 -3.06 -28.75
C GLU A 139 -3.30 -3.95 -28.84
N GLU A 140 -2.24 -3.60 -28.11
CA GLU A 140 -1.21 -4.54 -27.71
C GLU A 140 -1.85 -5.54 -26.72
N ALA A 141 -2.75 -6.37 -27.24
CA ALA A 141 -3.16 -7.61 -26.63
C ALA A 141 -2.01 -8.62 -26.86
N GLY A 142 -1.00 -8.57 -26.00
CA GLY A 142 0.11 -9.51 -26.07
C GLY A 142 1.24 -9.20 -25.12
N ASP A 143 1.26 -9.91 -24.00
CA ASP A 143 2.41 -10.58 -23.38
C ASP A 143 2.22 -10.59 -21.85
N GLY A 144 2.77 -11.58 -21.16
CA GLY A 144 2.57 -11.84 -19.72
C GLY A 144 3.14 -10.79 -18.75
N GLY A 145 2.99 -9.51 -19.07
CA GLY A 145 3.29 -8.36 -18.22
C GLY A 145 2.07 -7.92 -17.39
N ALA A 146 2.35 -7.10 -16.38
CA ALA A 146 1.33 -6.54 -15.50
C ALA A 146 0.24 -5.79 -16.30
N SER A 147 -1.02 -5.94 -15.89
CA SER A 147 -2.16 -5.20 -16.46
C SER A 147 -1.91 -3.68 -16.41
N GLU A 148 -2.52 -2.91 -17.32
CA GLU A 148 -2.44 -1.43 -17.31
C GLU A 148 -2.80 -0.86 -15.91
N VAL A 149 -3.80 -1.46 -15.26
CA VAL A 149 -4.22 -1.14 -13.89
C VAL A 149 -3.08 -1.30 -12.89
N GLN A 150 -2.39 -2.43 -12.96
CA GLN A 150 -1.28 -2.75 -12.05
C GLN A 150 -0.08 -1.83 -12.32
N LYS A 151 0.17 -1.46 -13.58
CA LYS A 151 1.22 -0.49 -13.95
C LYS A 151 0.92 0.90 -13.41
N ILE A 152 -0.32 1.38 -13.56
CA ILE A 152 -0.76 2.69 -13.04
C ILE A 152 -0.70 2.68 -11.52
N TYR A 153 -1.23 1.64 -10.88
CA TYR A 153 -1.22 1.51 -9.44
C TYR A 153 0.20 1.47 -8.89
N GLY A 154 1.08 0.62 -9.43
CA GLY A 154 2.48 0.54 -8.99
C GLY A 154 3.24 1.87 -9.14
N LYS A 155 2.91 2.68 -10.14
CA LYS A 155 3.55 3.99 -10.36
C LYS A 155 3.04 5.07 -9.40
N TYR A 156 1.76 5.05 -9.05
CA TYR A 156 1.10 6.11 -8.26
C TYR A 156 0.54 5.63 -6.92
N GLN A 157 0.98 4.46 -6.44
CA GLN A 157 0.46 3.73 -5.27
C GLN A 157 0.24 4.62 -4.06
N ARG A 158 1.26 5.41 -3.68
CA ARG A 158 1.20 6.27 -2.49
C ARG A 158 0.05 7.30 -2.56
N VAL A 159 -0.13 7.93 -3.71
CA VAL A 159 -1.16 8.96 -3.91
C VAL A 159 -2.54 8.31 -3.96
N ILE A 160 -2.66 7.19 -4.68
CA ILE A 160 -3.92 6.45 -4.81
C ILE A 160 -4.37 5.92 -3.44
N ARG A 161 -3.49 5.23 -2.71
CA ARG A 161 -3.79 4.75 -1.34
C ARG A 161 -4.31 5.88 -0.47
N SER A 162 -3.60 7.02 -0.44
CA SER A 162 -4.01 8.15 0.39
C SER A 162 -5.41 8.67 0.04
N LYS A 163 -5.73 8.79 -1.26
CA LYS A 163 -7.04 9.27 -1.73
C LYS A 163 -8.16 8.27 -1.42
N VAL A 164 -7.91 7.00 -1.65
CA VAL A 164 -8.85 5.90 -1.41
C VAL A 164 -9.14 5.77 0.08
N THR A 165 -8.10 5.69 0.92
CA THR A 165 -8.24 5.66 2.38
C THR A 165 -9.05 6.86 2.88
N GLN A 166 -8.74 8.07 2.41
CA GLN A 166 -9.48 9.26 2.82
C GLN A 166 -10.96 9.22 2.39
N GLY A 167 -11.26 8.71 1.19
CA GLY A 167 -12.63 8.55 0.71
C GLY A 167 -13.42 7.54 1.52
N LEU A 168 -12.81 6.39 1.86
CA LEU A 168 -13.45 5.35 2.67
C LEU A 168 -13.65 5.78 4.12
N GLN A 169 -12.69 6.50 4.72
CA GLN A 169 -12.81 7.03 6.08
C GLN A 169 -13.97 8.03 6.26
N GLN A 170 -14.50 8.61 5.17
CA GLN A 170 -15.64 9.52 5.22
C GLN A 170 -16.99 8.80 5.19
N ASN A 171 -17.01 7.47 4.97
CA ASN A 171 -18.23 6.67 4.90
C ASN A 171 -18.26 5.66 6.06
N ASP A 172 -19.28 5.78 6.92
CA ASP A 172 -19.49 4.95 8.12
C ASP A 172 -19.83 3.47 7.79
N GLU A 173 -20.15 3.15 6.53
CA GLU A 173 -20.39 1.79 6.05
C GLU A 173 -19.11 0.94 5.96
N PHE A 174 -17.94 1.59 5.98
CA PHE A 174 -16.65 0.93 5.89
C PHE A 174 -15.86 1.06 7.20
N VAL A 175 -15.29 -0.05 7.62
CA VAL A 175 -14.36 -0.12 8.74
C VAL A 175 -13.00 -0.60 8.24
N HIS A 176 -11.95 -0.21 8.96
CA HIS A 176 -10.60 -0.68 8.72
C HIS A 176 -10.03 -1.37 9.96
N CYS A 177 -9.06 -2.24 9.71
CA CYS A 177 -8.20 -2.88 10.69
C CYS A 177 -6.84 -3.02 10.02
N ASP A 178 -5.81 -2.38 10.56
CA ASP A 178 -4.49 -2.26 9.91
C ASP A 178 -4.60 -1.77 8.45
N SER A 179 -4.13 -2.59 7.49
CA SER A 179 -4.15 -2.31 6.04
C SER A 179 -5.35 -2.92 5.32
N GLN A 180 -6.34 -3.44 6.04
CA GLN A 180 -7.53 -4.08 5.49
C GLN A 180 -8.78 -3.22 5.68
N TRP A 181 -9.71 -3.34 4.73
CA TRP A 181 -11.02 -2.69 4.71
C TRP A 181 -12.13 -3.73 4.60
N PHE A 182 -13.25 -3.47 5.28
CA PHE A 182 -14.44 -4.31 5.23
C PHE A 182 -15.72 -3.52 5.49
N LEU A 183 -16.88 -4.16 5.28
CA LEU A 183 -18.18 -3.56 5.55
C LEU A 183 -18.58 -3.71 7.01
N THR A 184 -19.06 -2.61 7.60
CA THR A 184 -19.62 -2.58 8.96
C THR A 184 -20.75 -3.60 9.13
N ASP A 185 -21.63 -3.70 8.12
CA ASP A 185 -22.80 -4.59 8.14
C ASP A 185 -22.45 -6.09 8.08
N LEU A 186 -21.25 -6.44 7.63
CA LEU A 186 -20.77 -7.83 7.55
C LEU A 186 -19.94 -8.25 8.76
N LEU A 187 -19.74 -7.35 9.73
CA LEU A 187 -19.03 -7.69 10.96
C LEU A 187 -19.80 -8.71 11.79
N ILE A 188 -19.07 -9.70 12.29
CA ILE A 188 -19.58 -10.63 13.29
C ILE A 188 -19.56 -9.90 14.63
N ASP A 189 -20.71 -9.89 15.32
CA ASP A 189 -20.82 -9.28 16.63
C ASP A 189 -19.98 -10.05 17.67
N VAL A 190 -19.07 -9.32 18.32
CA VAL A 190 -18.21 -9.81 19.40
C VAL A 190 -18.53 -9.03 20.67
N PRO A 191 -19.54 -9.47 21.46
CA PRO A 191 -19.97 -8.75 22.63
C PRO A 191 -18.91 -8.79 23.74
N VAL A 192 -19.02 -7.87 24.69
CA VAL A 192 -18.07 -7.73 25.82
C VAL A 192 -17.87 -9.04 26.60
N GLY A 193 -18.90 -9.89 26.69
CA GLY A 193 -18.80 -11.21 27.31
C GLY A 193 -17.77 -12.12 26.63
N LEU A 194 -17.69 -12.12 25.30
CA LEU A 194 -16.69 -12.88 24.54
C LEU A 194 -15.29 -12.30 24.75
N LEU A 195 -15.15 -10.99 24.88
CA LEU A 195 -13.85 -10.37 25.16
C LEU A 195 -13.25 -10.82 26.51
N ASN A 196 -14.08 -11.16 27.49
CA ASN A 196 -13.57 -11.74 28.75
C ASN A 196 -13.01 -13.15 28.56
N ILE A 197 -13.54 -13.91 27.59
CA ILE A 197 -12.99 -15.22 27.21
C ILE A 197 -11.62 -15.04 26.54
N VAL A 198 -11.48 -14.03 25.66
CA VAL A 198 -10.19 -13.68 25.05
C VAL A 198 -9.15 -13.31 26.12
N ASP A 199 -9.50 -12.44 27.07
CA ASP A 199 -8.62 -12.05 28.19
C ASP A 199 -8.17 -13.29 28.98
N ALA A 200 -9.10 -14.14 29.38
CA ALA A 200 -8.78 -15.38 30.08
C ALA A 200 -7.90 -16.33 29.25
N ALA A 201 -8.16 -16.46 27.94
CA ALA A 201 -7.38 -17.31 27.05
C ALA A 201 -5.93 -16.85 26.94
N ILE A 202 -5.69 -15.54 26.78
CA ILE A 202 -4.33 -14.97 26.72
C ILE A 202 -3.62 -15.13 28.07
N ASP A 203 -4.32 -14.87 29.19
CA ASP A 203 -3.75 -15.00 30.54
C ASP A 203 -3.32 -16.45 30.84
N ILE A 204 -4.18 -17.43 30.50
CA ILE A 204 -3.88 -18.87 30.68
C ILE A 204 -2.74 -19.32 29.76
N ASN A 205 -2.69 -18.83 28.52
CA ASN A 205 -1.63 -19.16 27.57
C ASN A 205 -0.26 -18.61 28.00
N ALA A 206 -0.23 -17.60 28.88
CA ALA A 206 0.99 -16.93 29.36
C ALA A 206 1.88 -16.42 28.20
N GLY A 207 1.25 -16.00 27.10
CA GLY A 207 1.91 -15.61 25.85
C GLY A 207 0.90 -15.08 24.84
N PRO A 208 1.35 -14.41 23.78
CA PRO A 208 0.45 -13.88 22.77
C PRO A 208 -0.26 -14.99 21.98
N LEU A 209 -1.46 -14.68 21.50
CA LEU A 209 -2.27 -15.57 20.69
C LEU A 209 -2.57 -14.94 19.33
N ASN A 210 -2.56 -15.76 18.28
CA ASN A 210 -3.05 -15.33 16.98
C ASN A 210 -4.59 -15.31 16.97
N VAL A 211 -5.16 -14.60 15.99
CA VAL A 211 -6.61 -14.45 15.87
C VAL A 211 -7.33 -15.79 15.68
N ASP A 212 -6.73 -16.75 14.99
CA ASP A 212 -7.35 -18.06 14.71
C ASP A 212 -7.56 -18.87 15.99
N ALA A 213 -6.56 -18.89 16.88
CA ALA A 213 -6.65 -19.52 18.19
C ALA A 213 -7.72 -18.84 19.06
N LEU A 214 -7.84 -17.51 18.97
CA LEU A 214 -8.89 -16.78 19.68
C LEU A 214 -10.28 -17.12 19.14
N ILE A 215 -10.45 -17.17 17.81
CA ILE A 215 -11.71 -17.56 17.18
C ILE A 215 -12.14 -18.98 17.58
N GLU A 216 -11.20 -19.90 17.71
CA GLU A 216 -11.44 -21.23 18.25
C GLU A 216 -11.98 -21.19 19.69
N GLN A 217 -11.38 -20.40 20.57
CA GLN A 217 -11.87 -20.24 21.95
C GLN A 217 -13.24 -19.57 22.03
N LEU A 218 -13.56 -18.70 21.06
CA LEU A 218 -14.84 -17.99 20.98
C LEU A 218 -15.94 -18.80 20.27
N GLU A 219 -15.60 -19.97 19.70
CA GLU A 219 -16.50 -20.82 18.91
C GLU A 219 -17.16 -20.08 17.72
N LEU A 220 -16.49 -19.07 17.14
CA LEU A 220 -17.02 -18.24 16.03
C LEU A 220 -16.84 -18.89 14.64
N GLN A 221 -16.48 -20.16 14.60
CA GLN A 221 -16.27 -20.89 13.35
C GLN A 221 -17.60 -21.20 12.64
N LYS A 222 -17.64 -21.04 11.31
CA LYS A 222 -18.80 -21.41 10.50
C LYS A 222 -18.55 -22.77 9.86
N ASN A 223 -19.38 -23.77 10.18
CA ASN A 223 -19.21 -25.16 9.71
C ASN A 223 -17.80 -25.73 10.01
N GLY A 224 -17.22 -25.38 11.16
CA GLY A 224 -15.88 -25.81 11.56
C GLY A 224 -14.74 -25.15 10.79
N LYS A 225 -15.00 -24.05 10.05
CA LYS A 225 -13.98 -23.26 9.37
C LYS A 225 -13.98 -21.82 9.89
N ILE A 226 -12.78 -21.27 10.03
CA ILE A 226 -12.55 -19.87 10.33
C ILE A 226 -12.66 -19.08 9.01
N THR A 227 -13.57 -18.11 8.96
CA THR A 227 -13.79 -17.23 7.81
C THR A 227 -13.00 -15.94 7.95
N ASP A 228 -12.63 -15.30 6.84
CA ASP A 228 -11.87 -14.04 6.89
C ASP A 228 -12.67 -12.89 7.49
N ALA A 229 -14.00 -12.88 7.30
CA ALA A 229 -14.89 -11.97 8.03
C ALA A 229 -14.79 -12.13 9.56
N ALA A 230 -14.57 -13.36 10.07
CA ALA A 230 -14.41 -13.60 11.50
C ALA A 230 -13.06 -13.11 12.01
N ARG A 231 -11.98 -13.36 11.25
CA ARG A 231 -10.64 -12.81 11.55
C ARG A 231 -10.67 -11.30 11.63
N PHE A 232 -11.24 -10.65 10.61
CA PHE A 232 -11.37 -9.21 10.56
C PHE A 232 -12.20 -8.67 11.72
N SER A 233 -13.37 -9.26 11.99
CA SER A 233 -14.27 -8.80 13.07
C SER A 233 -13.63 -8.90 14.45
N VAL A 234 -12.93 -10.00 14.74
CA VAL A 234 -12.23 -10.19 16.02
C VAL A 234 -11.06 -9.22 16.14
N ASN A 235 -10.21 -9.10 15.11
CA ASN A 235 -9.09 -8.15 15.13
C ASN A 235 -9.58 -6.71 15.32
N HIS A 236 -10.56 -6.28 14.53
CA HIS A 236 -11.15 -4.95 14.64
C HIS A 236 -11.74 -4.70 16.05
N ARG A 237 -12.39 -5.71 16.65
CA ARG A 237 -12.93 -5.56 18.01
C ARG A 237 -11.84 -5.41 19.06
N LEU A 238 -10.76 -6.18 18.94
CA LEU A 238 -9.62 -6.17 19.88
C LEU A 238 -8.79 -4.89 19.76
N GLU A 239 -8.59 -4.38 18.54
CA GLU A 239 -7.91 -3.10 18.29
C GLU A 239 -8.62 -1.93 18.97
N ASN A 240 -9.96 -1.97 19.02
CA ASN A 240 -10.80 -0.96 19.65
C ASN A 240 -11.05 -1.19 21.16
N ASP A 241 -10.40 -2.18 21.79
CA ASP A 241 -10.52 -2.43 23.24
C ASP A 241 -9.15 -2.24 23.94
N PRO A 242 -9.05 -1.32 24.92
CA PRO A 242 -7.78 -0.92 25.52
C PRO A 242 -7.09 -2.01 26.35
N ARG A 243 -7.76 -3.14 26.61
CA ARG A 243 -7.14 -4.28 27.31
C ARG A 243 -6.16 -5.03 26.44
N PHE A 244 -6.34 -4.98 25.12
CA PHE A 244 -5.58 -5.75 24.15
C PHE A 244 -4.68 -4.83 23.35
N PHE A 245 -3.57 -5.40 22.89
CA PHE A 245 -2.69 -4.72 21.95
C PHE A 245 -2.00 -5.74 21.06
N ASN A 246 -1.71 -5.32 19.82
CA ASN A 246 -1.00 -6.14 18.85
C ASN A 246 0.50 -6.15 19.20
N VAL A 247 1.09 -7.34 19.23
CA VAL A 247 2.51 -7.62 19.43
C VAL A 247 3.13 -8.42 18.29
N GLY A 248 2.40 -8.51 17.18
CA GLY A 248 2.81 -9.16 15.95
C GLY A 248 3.02 -8.15 14.83
N THR A 249 3.36 -8.65 13.65
CA THR A 249 3.50 -7.80 12.46
C THR A 249 2.15 -7.61 11.78
N GLU A 250 2.04 -6.67 10.83
CA GLU A 250 0.81 -6.49 10.03
C GLU A 250 0.36 -7.79 9.34
N GLN A 251 1.31 -8.64 8.94
CA GLN A 251 1.02 -9.92 8.29
C GLN A 251 0.69 -11.04 9.29
N HIS A 252 1.17 -10.92 10.52
CA HIS A 252 1.06 -11.95 11.56
C HIS A 252 0.63 -11.29 12.86
N VAL A 253 -0.64 -10.89 12.92
CA VAL A 253 -1.24 -10.24 14.10
C VAL A 253 -1.22 -11.21 15.29
N LEU A 254 -0.72 -10.71 16.42
CA LEU A 254 -0.64 -11.44 17.68
C LEU A 254 -1.19 -10.55 18.78
N TRP A 255 -2.18 -11.02 19.52
CA TRP A 255 -2.80 -10.25 20.59
C TRP A 255 -2.21 -10.59 21.96
N TYR A 256 -1.97 -9.56 22.76
CA TYR A 256 -1.54 -9.68 24.14
C TYR A 256 -2.32 -8.73 25.07
N LEU A 257 -2.17 -8.94 26.38
CA LEU A 257 -2.86 -8.16 27.41
C LEU A 257 -2.02 -7.02 27.94
N ASP A 258 -2.54 -5.80 27.87
CA ASP A 258 -1.83 -4.58 28.25
C ASP A 258 -1.31 -4.64 29.70
N ARG A 259 -2.15 -5.13 30.62
CA ARG A 259 -1.83 -5.32 32.04
C ARG A 259 -0.68 -6.29 32.33
N LEU A 260 -0.34 -7.18 31.38
CA LEU A 260 0.70 -8.19 31.52
C LEU A 260 2.04 -7.75 30.92
N LYS A 261 2.13 -6.54 30.35
CA LYS A 261 3.39 -6.02 29.82
C LYS A 261 4.47 -5.99 30.91
N PRO A 262 5.67 -6.52 30.63
CA PRO A 262 6.78 -6.37 31.57
C PRO A 262 7.13 -4.89 31.76
N PRO A 263 7.55 -4.46 32.97
CA PRO A 263 7.91 -3.08 33.22
C PRO A 263 9.12 -2.62 32.39
N GLN A 264 10.02 -3.54 32.03
CA GLN A 264 11.18 -3.29 31.16
C GLN A 264 10.78 -3.06 29.69
N VAL A 265 9.52 -3.25 29.34
CA VAL A 265 9.01 -3.01 28.00
C VAL A 265 8.28 -1.66 27.96
N ILE A 266 7.73 -1.25 29.09
CA ILE A 266 7.10 0.07 29.29
C ILE A 266 8.17 1.15 29.47
N ALA A 267 9.25 0.86 30.20
CA ALA A 267 10.33 1.80 30.46
C ALA A 267 11.70 1.11 30.37
N ALA A 268 12.66 1.82 29.79
CA ALA A 268 14.04 1.34 29.70
C ALA A 268 14.60 1.01 31.10
N PRO A 269 15.28 -0.14 31.27
CA PRO A 269 16.01 -0.44 32.48
C PRO A 269 17.02 0.66 32.82
N HIS A 270 17.14 1.03 34.10
CA HIS A 270 18.05 2.10 34.55
C HIS A 270 19.49 1.98 34.03
N ASN A 271 20.02 0.76 33.84
CA ASN A 271 21.39 0.58 33.35
C ASN A 271 21.56 0.93 31.87
N LEU A 272 20.47 1.01 31.10
CA LEU A 272 20.44 1.32 29.67
C LEU A 272 20.01 2.76 29.38
N VAL A 273 19.66 3.54 30.41
CA VAL A 273 19.27 4.94 30.23
C VAL A 273 20.52 5.75 29.91
N VAL A 274 20.57 6.29 28.70
CA VAL A 274 21.55 7.31 28.29
C VAL A 274 21.00 8.68 28.64
N ASP A 275 21.87 9.62 29.01
CA ASP A 275 21.46 11.00 29.28
C ASP A 275 21.19 11.75 27.96
N ASP A 276 19.92 12.02 27.68
CA ASP A 276 19.48 12.75 26.48
C ASP A 276 20.08 14.17 26.36
N GLN A 277 20.65 14.71 27.45
CA GLN A 277 21.34 16.01 27.42
C GLN A 277 22.73 15.92 26.77
N LEU A 278 23.26 14.72 26.54
CA LEU A 278 24.53 14.48 25.86
C LEU A 278 24.33 14.34 24.34
N SER A 279 23.83 15.39 23.69
CA SER A 279 23.78 15.44 22.23
C SER A 279 25.14 15.92 21.68
N PHE A 280 25.81 15.12 20.86
CA PHE A 280 26.97 15.56 20.09
C PHE A 280 26.72 15.34 18.59
N ASP A 281 27.29 16.21 17.75
CA ASP A 281 27.26 16.02 16.30
C ASP A 281 28.41 15.06 15.90
N PRO A 282 28.11 13.84 15.42
CA PRO A 282 29.13 12.86 15.10
C PRO A 282 30.07 13.31 13.97
N ILE A 283 29.62 14.24 13.11
CA ILE A 283 30.41 14.79 12.00
C ILE A 283 31.57 15.66 12.54
N THR A 284 31.42 16.19 13.75
CA THR A 284 32.44 17.04 14.38
C THR A 284 33.53 16.24 15.11
N LEU A 285 33.43 14.92 15.16
CA LEU A 285 34.40 14.08 15.86
C LEU A 285 35.72 13.98 15.06
N PRO A 286 36.87 14.14 15.73
CA PRO A 286 38.18 13.78 15.16
C PRO A 286 38.18 12.33 14.66
N GLY A 287 38.89 12.08 13.55
CA GLY A 287 38.91 10.77 12.89
C GLY A 287 39.26 9.59 13.82
N ASP A 288 40.17 9.78 14.77
CA ASP A 288 40.53 8.74 15.75
C ASP A 288 39.33 8.35 16.64
N LEU A 289 38.50 9.32 17.04
CA LEU A 289 37.29 9.07 17.84
C LEU A 289 36.18 8.43 17.00
N THR A 290 36.10 8.76 15.71
CA THR A 290 35.19 8.09 14.77
C THR A 290 35.52 6.60 14.64
N VAL A 291 36.81 6.25 14.60
CA VAL A 291 37.25 4.85 14.59
C VAL A 291 36.80 4.14 15.86
N PHE A 292 37.00 4.76 17.04
CA PHE A 292 36.55 4.18 18.31
C PHE A 292 35.04 3.96 18.36
N LEU A 293 34.22 4.90 17.87
CA LEU A 293 32.77 4.69 17.79
C LEU A 293 32.42 3.45 16.96
N SER A 294 33.05 3.30 15.80
CA SER A 294 32.83 2.14 14.93
C SER A 294 33.34 0.80 15.52
N GLU A 295 34.28 0.85 16.48
CA GLU A 295 34.81 -0.33 17.17
C GLU A 295 33.98 -0.73 18.38
N ILE A 296 33.38 0.25 19.08
CA ILE A 296 32.48 -0.01 20.21
C ILE A 296 31.19 -0.67 19.72
N ASP A 297 30.63 -0.19 18.60
CA ASP A 297 29.45 -0.75 17.92
C ASP A 297 28.34 -1.14 18.93
N ASP A 298 27.84 -0.12 19.63
CA ASP A 298 26.75 -0.24 20.59
C ASP A 298 25.38 0.18 20.02
N GLU A 299 24.33 0.01 20.81
CA GLU A 299 22.95 0.30 20.45
C GLU A 299 22.65 1.79 20.19
N ASN A 300 23.58 2.69 20.50
CA ASN A 300 23.47 4.14 20.26
C ASN A 300 24.38 4.62 19.12
N THR A 301 25.08 3.70 18.46
CA THR A 301 25.94 4.00 17.31
C THR A 301 25.11 4.57 16.15
N PRO A 302 25.42 5.78 15.65
CA PRO A 302 24.66 6.36 14.55
C PRO A 302 24.77 5.53 13.27
N PRO A 303 23.70 5.45 12.45
CA PRO A 303 23.67 4.62 11.22
C PRO A 303 24.72 5.00 10.16
N GLU A 304 25.31 6.18 10.21
CA GLU A 304 26.38 6.57 9.28
C GLU A 304 27.75 5.93 9.59
N PHE A 305 27.97 5.40 10.81
CA PHE A 305 29.25 4.79 11.22
C PHE A 305 29.26 3.26 11.14
N LEU A 306 28.29 2.69 10.44
CA LEU A 306 28.10 1.24 10.36
C LEU A 306 29.18 0.57 9.53
N LYS A 307 29.64 -0.57 10.05
CA LYS A 307 30.34 -1.58 9.24
C LYS A 307 29.30 -2.36 8.45
N SER A 308 29.60 -2.72 7.21
CA SER A 308 28.75 -3.61 6.41
C SER A 308 28.59 -4.94 7.15
N ALA A 309 27.36 -5.23 7.57
CA ALA A 309 27.00 -6.49 8.22
C ALA A 309 26.55 -7.53 7.18
N SER A 310 26.58 -8.79 7.58
CA SER A 310 25.99 -9.89 6.81
C SER A 310 24.51 -9.98 7.13
N ASP A 311 23.66 -10.11 6.10
CA ASP A 311 22.20 -10.23 6.24
C ASP A 311 21.71 -11.53 6.89
N LYS A 312 22.61 -12.40 7.39
CA LYS A 312 22.26 -13.73 7.89
C LYS A 312 22.81 -14.08 9.27
N GLU A 313 23.91 -13.46 9.67
CA GLU A 313 24.60 -13.81 10.91
C GLU A 313 25.30 -12.58 11.46
N VAL A 314 25.09 -12.32 12.75
CA VAL A 314 25.67 -11.18 13.46
C VAL A 314 26.29 -11.70 14.75
N THR A 315 27.53 -11.31 15.01
CA THR A 315 28.23 -11.54 16.28
C THR A 315 28.42 -10.20 16.95
N PHE A 316 28.04 -10.09 18.22
CA PHE A 316 28.15 -8.86 18.99
C PHE A 316 28.59 -9.13 20.43
N VAL A 317 29.08 -8.09 21.09
CA VAL A 317 29.49 -8.17 22.50
C VAL A 317 28.30 -7.88 23.40
N LEU A 318 28.00 -8.80 24.32
CA LEU A 318 27.01 -8.54 25.37
C LEU A 318 27.64 -7.70 26.47
N ASN A 319 27.41 -6.38 26.42
CA ASN A 319 27.94 -5.44 27.40
C ASN A 319 27.33 -5.62 28.81
N TYR A 320 27.98 -5.02 29.82
CA TYR A 320 27.54 -5.13 31.22
C TYR A 320 26.09 -4.65 31.46
N PRO A 321 25.68 -3.46 30.95
CA PRO A 321 24.30 -2.99 31.06
C PRO A 321 23.25 -3.99 30.60
N HIS A 322 23.42 -4.57 29.40
CA HIS A 322 22.49 -5.53 28.84
C HIS A 322 22.50 -6.85 29.61
N ARG A 323 23.69 -7.38 29.95
CA ARG A 323 23.82 -8.59 30.77
C ARG A 323 23.13 -8.44 32.12
N ARG A 324 23.30 -7.29 32.79
CA ARG A 324 22.69 -7.02 34.10
C ARG A 324 21.17 -6.87 34.01
N SER A 325 20.69 -6.31 32.90
CA SER A 325 19.27 -6.05 32.67
C SER A 325 18.53 -7.26 32.08
N GLY A 326 19.25 -8.26 31.57
CA GLY A 326 18.67 -9.45 30.96
C GLY A 326 18.09 -9.16 29.58
N THR A 327 18.75 -8.29 28.83
CA THR A 327 18.35 -7.81 27.50
C THR A 327 19.44 -8.15 26.48
N LEU A 328 19.12 -8.11 25.19
CA LEU A 328 20.09 -8.13 24.09
C LEU A 328 20.13 -6.74 23.42
N PRO A 329 21.31 -6.21 23.08
CA PRO A 329 21.42 -5.01 22.26
C PRO A 329 20.84 -5.26 20.87
N VAL A 330 20.05 -4.31 20.38
CA VAL A 330 19.68 -4.24 18.96
C VAL A 330 20.67 -3.27 18.32
N LEU A 331 21.82 -3.82 17.98
CA LEU A 331 22.80 -3.10 17.17
C LEU A 331 22.23 -2.89 15.75
N PRO A 332 22.74 -1.92 14.99
CA PRO A 332 22.27 -1.69 13.63
C PRO A 332 22.45 -2.92 12.71
N ALA A 333 23.50 -3.74 12.94
CA ALA A 333 23.67 -5.03 12.29
C ALA A 333 22.57 -6.04 12.68
N VAL A 334 22.18 -6.09 13.96
CA VAL A 334 21.09 -6.95 14.45
C VAL A 334 19.75 -6.49 13.88
N ARG A 335 19.51 -5.17 13.77
CA ARG A 335 18.28 -4.59 13.23
C ARG A 335 17.97 -5.09 11.82
N GLN A 336 18.98 -5.33 10.98
CA GLN A 336 18.80 -5.88 9.63
C GLN A 336 18.22 -7.31 9.62
N LEU A 337 18.35 -8.05 10.71
CA LEU A 337 17.77 -9.39 10.87
C LEU A 337 16.37 -9.36 11.49
N LEU A 338 15.93 -8.22 11.99
CA LEU A 338 14.64 -8.05 12.66
C LEU A 338 13.58 -7.57 11.67
N PRO A 339 12.30 -7.91 11.91
CA PRO A 339 11.22 -7.34 11.12
C PRO A 339 11.12 -5.83 11.37
N ASP A 340 10.80 -5.08 10.32
CA ASP A 340 10.41 -3.68 10.45
C ASP A 340 9.16 -3.61 11.34
N ASN A 341 9.21 -2.75 12.35
CA ASN A 341 8.15 -2.64 13.35
C ASN A 341 7.52 -1.26 13.46
N ASN A 342 7.99 -0.25 12.71
CA ASN A 342 7.39 1.09 12.65
C ASN A 342 7.06 1.66 14.06
N ASP A 343 8.03 1.58 14.98
CA ASP A 343 7.93 1.94 16.40
C ASP A 343 6.93 1.13 17.24
N ALA A 344 6.30 0.10 16.68
CA ALA A 344 5.39 -0.79 17.39
C ALA A 344 6.15 -1.83 18.22
N LEU A 345 5.53 -2.21 19.33
CA LEU A 345 6.08 -3.20 20.24
C LEU A 345 5.87 -4.61 19.68
N LEU A 346 6.95 -5.36 19.43
CA LEU A 346 6.84 -6.72 18.88
C LEU A 346 7.29 -7.79 19.87
N THR A 347 6.71 -8.98 19.72
CA THR A 347 7.25 -10.19 20.34
C THR A 347 8.01 -11.02 19.33
N LEU A 348 9.13 -11.59 19.77
CA LEU A 348 9.97 -12.49 18.98
C LEU A 348 10.06 -13.84 19.69
N GLN A 349 10.21 -14.90 18.90
CA GLN A 349 10.51 -16.23 19.42
C GLN A 349 11.97 -16.55 19.11
N LEU A 350 12.85 -16.36 20.09
CA LEU A 350 14.23 -16.78 19.98
C LEU A 350 14.33 -18.30 20.19
N ILE A 351 15.15 -18.96 19.39
CA ILE A 351 15.40 -20.39 19.52
C ILE A 351 16.85 -20.58 19.94
N ASP A 352 17.05 -21.16 21.12
CA ASP A 352 18.39 -21.55 21.58
C ASP A 352 18.89 -22.71 20.70
N SER A 353 20.00 -22.51 20.01
CA SER A 353 20.57 -23.50 19.09
C SER A 353 21.05 -24.77 19.77
N GLN A 354 21.40 -24.72 21.06
CA GLN A 354 21.88 -25.89 21.81
C GLN A 354 20.75 -26.74 22.37
N SER A 355 19.72 -26.09 22.94
CA SER A 355 18.63 -26.78 23.61
C SER A 355 17.37 -26.94 22.75
N GLY A 356 17.23 -26.16 21.68
CA GLY A 356 16.00 -26.04 20.89
C GLY A 356 14.87 -25.32 21.64
N GLU A 357 15.13 -24.77 22.83
CA GLU A 357 14.14 -24.08 23.62
C GLU A 357 13.69 -22.78 22.95
N LYS A 358 12.37 -22.60 22.90
CA LYS A 358 11.73 -21.39 22.37
C LYS A 358 11.53 -20.40 23.51
N ILE A 359 12.12 -19.23 23.38
CA ILE A 359 12.09 -18.16 24.37
C ILE A 359 11.28 -17.00 23.78
N LEU A 360 10.18 -16.64 24.44
CA LEU A 360 9.41 -15.45 24.09
C LEU A 360 10.16 -14.21 24.57
N THR A 361 10.45 -13.31 23.65
CA THR A 361 11.12 -12.04 23.91
C THR A 361 10.33 -10.88 23.35
N TRP A 362 10.68 -9.68 23.80
CA TRP A 362 10.02 -8.42 23.47
C TRP A 362 11.03 -7.52 22.78
N TYR A 363 10.77 -7.16 21.54
CA TYR A 363 11.55 -6.17 20.80
C TYR A 363 11.02 -4.77 21.12
N VAL A 364 11.88 -3.95 21.72
CA VAL A 364 11.59 -2.59 22.16
C VAL A 364 12.43 -1.64 21.31
N ASP A 365 11.92 -1.33 20.12
CA ASP A 365 12.70 -0.58 19.12
C ASP A 365 13.02 0.85 19.54
N GLN A 366 12.10 1.52 20.26
CA GLN A 366 12.33 2.85 20.83
C GLN A 366 13.63 2.94 21.65
N TYR A 367 14.05 1.85 22.30
CA TYR A 367 15.24 1.81 23.15
C TYR A 367 16.32 0.86 22.65
N ASN A 368 16.23 0.39 21.39
CA ASN A 368 17.23 -0.46 20.74
C ASN A 368 17.62 -1.72 21.56
N TYR A 369 16.66 -2.43 22.18
CA TYR A 369 16.94 -3.71 22.84
C TYR A 369 15.82 -4.76 22.72
N ILE A 370 16.20 -6.02 22.97
CA ILE A 370 15.28 -7.15 23.11
C ILE A 370 15.26 -7.59 24.59
N TYR A 371 14.09 -7.62 25.21
CA TYR A 371 13.89 -8.07 26.59
C TYR A 371 13.34 -9.51 26.65
N GLY A 372 13.68 -10.28 27.69
CA GLY A 372 13.15 -11.64 27.90
C GLY A 372 14.09 -12.84 27.70
N PRO A 373 15.34 -12.76 27.21
CA PRO A 373 16.20 -13.95 27.09
C PRO A 373 16.63 -14.59 28.43
N GLY A 374 16.21 -14.03 29.56
CA GLY A 374 16.35 -14.61 30.89
C GLY A 374 17.69 -14.31 31.56
N ARG A 375 17.65 -13.93 32.86
CA ARG A 375 18.85 -13.64 33.68
C ARG A 375 19.77 -14.85 33.93
N ARG A 376 19.31 -16.08 33.72
CA ARG A 376 20.06 -17.30 34.07
C ARG A 376 20.98 -17.85 32.98
N ARG A 377 20.86 -17.40 31.72
CA ARG A 377 21.55 -18.06 30.59
C ARG A 377 22.47 -17.17 29.76
N LEU A 378 22.39 -15.85 29.89
CA LEU A 378 23.28 -14.89 29.20
C LEU A 378 24.74 -14.88 29.71
N GLY A 379 25.21 -15.94 30.37
CA GLY A 379 26.54 -16.00 30.99
C GLY A 379 27.05 -17.39 31.31
N SER A 380 26.50 -18.42 30.67
CA SER A 380 27.07 -19.77 30.68
C SER A 380 27.27 -20.23 29.23
N CYS A 381 28.12 -19.47 28.52
CA CYS A 381 28.91 -19.95 27.41
C CYS A 381 30.38 -19.85 27.85
#